data_AF-A0A7R8VA36-F1
#
_entry.id   AF-A0A7R8VA36-F1
#
_cell.length_a   1.000
_cell.length_b   1.000
_cell.length_c   1.000
_cell.angle_alpha   90.00
_cell.angle_beta   90.00
_cell.angle_gamma   90.00
#
_symmetry.space_group_name_H-M   'P 1'
#
loop_
_entity.id
_entity.type
_entity.pdbx_description
1 polymer ?
#
loop_
_entity_poly.entity_id
_entity_poly.type
_entity_poly.pdbx_seq_one_letter_code
_entity_poly.pdbx_strand_id
1 'polypeptide(L)'
;GILVERGGKKEASSLVKRVTLVSELISGDGDIKVPAGRTEGICLTTDVDTLLYHMNNVRYLREVDFARADFYERSKLYKKIRSKGGAVVQGSCTIRYRRFIRPFSIFRITSKIIYWDEKSIFMEHRFITPKDDFVRAIVLCQQRVIKCDANDVMKELMDVESGIEKPQVPMEVAKWIECNEISSGNLRNGC
;
A
#
# COMPACT_ATOMS: atom_id res chain seq x y z
N GLY A 1 16.33 0.83 -42.27
CA GLY A 1 16.51 -0.30 -41.34
C GLY A 1 16.97 0.28 -40.03
N ILE A 2 16.13 0.25 -39.00
CA ILE A 2 16.12 -0.80 -37.95
C ILE A 2 17.52 -0.94 -37.34
N LEU A 3 17.67 -0.51 -36.09
CA LEU A 3 17.97 -1.40 -34.96
C LEU A 3 17.64 -0.68 -33.65
N VAL A 4 16.65 -1.25 -32.97
CA VAL A 4 16.16 -0.89 -31.63
C VAL A 4 16.94 -1.77 -30.66
N GLU A 5 17.76 -1.18 -29.78
CA GLU A 5 18.30 -1.91 -28.63
C GLU A 5 17.27 -1.91 -27.49
N ARG A 6 16.73 -3.11 -27.24
CA ARG A 6 15.98 -3.47 -26.03
C ARG A 6 16.95 -4.09 -25.03
N GLY A 7 17.08 -3.51 -23.83
CA GLY A 7 17.82 -4.17 -22.76
C GLY A 7 17.85 -3.38 -21.46
N GLY A 8 16.79 -3.47 -20.65
CA GLY A 8 16.75 -2.77 -19.36
C GLY A 8 15.69 -3.28 -18.38
N LYS A 9 15.38 -4.59 -18.39
CA LYS A 9 14.34 -5.18 -17.53
C LYS A 9 14.83 -6.23 -16.52
N LYS A 10 16.15 -6.45 -16.40
CA LYS A 10 16.67 -7.54 -15.54
C LYS A 10 17.26 -7.12 -14.19
N GLU A 11 17.50 -5.84 -13.93
CA GLU A 11 18.23 -5.46 -12.70
C GLU A 11 17.36 -5.15 -11.46
N ALA A 12 16.08 -4.81 -11.62
CA ALA A 12 15.23 -4.48 -10.47
C ALA A 12 14.83 -5.70 -9.61
N SER A 13 15.05 -6.93 -10.11
CA SER A 13 14.62 -8.17 -9.43
C SER A 13 15.67 -8.77 -8.48
N SER A 14 16.92 -8.29 -8.49
CA SER A 14 18.02 -8.99 -7.79
C SER A 14 18.31 -8.49 -6.36
N LEU A 15 17.72 -7.37 -5.93
CA LEU A 15 17.96 -6.78 -4.60
C LEU A 15 16.97 -7.23 -3.51
N VAL A 16 15.99 -8.08 -3.84
CA VAL A 16 14.94 -8.53 -2.92
C VAL A 16 15.25 -9.94 -2.40
N LYS A 17 16.31 -10.06 -1.59
CA LYS A 17 16.57 -11.28 -0.77
C LYS A 17 16.59 -10.96 0.72
N ARG A 18 15.60 -10.20 1.18
CA ARG A 18 15.22 -10.17 2.60
C ARG A 18 13.86 -10.83 2.74
N VAL A 19 13.89 -12.05 3.27
CA VAL A 19 12.79 -12.87 3.81
C VAL A 19 11.40 -12.25 3.60
N THR A 20 10.86 -12.39 2.38
CA THR A 20 9.44 -12.18 2.12
C THR A 20 8.76 -13.52 2.38
N LEU A 21 8.23 -13.69 3.59
CA LEU A 21 7.46 -14.89 3.93
C LEU A 21 6.02 -14.70 3.41
N VAL A 22 5.59 -15.71 2.64
CA VAL A 22 4.23 -16.05 2.17
C VAL A 22 3.25 -14.88 2.09
N SER A 23 2.97 -14.42 0.86
CA SER A 23 1.88 -13.49 0.57
C SER A 23 0.70 -14.15 -0.13
N GLU A 24 -0.49 -13.96 0.44
CA GLU A 24 -1.78 -14.46 -0.05
C GLU A 24 -2.72 -13.29 -0.35
N LEU A 25 -3.47 -13.40 -1.45
CA LEU A 25 -4.58 -12.51 -1.74
C LEU A 25 -5.80 -13.04 -0.97
N ILE A 26 -6.38 -12.22 -0.10
CA ILE A 26 -7.52 -12.63 0.74
C ILE A 26 -8.74 -11.82 0.30
N SER A 27 -9.89 -12.47 0.15
CA SER A 27 -11.17 -11.79 0.02
C SER A 27 -11.53 -11.19 1.39
N GLY A 28 -11.65 -9.85 1.48
CA GLY A 28 -11.84 -9.16 2.76
C GLY A 28 -13.00 -9.73 3.59
N ASP A 29 -12.75 -9.97 4.88
CA ASP A 29 -13.75 -10.37 5.87
C ASP A 29 -14.82 -9.28 6.06
N GLY A 30 -16.09 -9.69 6.04
CA GLY A 30 -17.25 -8.91 6.51
C GLY A 30 -17.57 -7.63 5.72
N ASP A 31 -18.69 -7.65 5.03
CA ASP A 31 -19.42 -6.52 4.43
C ASP A 31 -18.91 -5.87 3.13
N ILE A 32 -17.63 -5.93 2.75
CA ILE A 32 -17.22 -5.52 1.39
C ILE A 32 -16.02 -6.35 0.89
N LYS A 33 -16.23 -7.09 -0.22
CA LYS A 33 -15.20 -7.89 -0.91
C LYS A 33 -14.19 -7.02 -1.67
N VAL A 34 -13.46 -6.14 -0.99
CA VAL A 34 -12.37 -5.37 -1.63
C VAL A 34 -11.07 -6.18 -1.71
N PRO A 35 -10.19 -5.91 -2.70
CA PRO A 35 -8.90 -6.56 -2.78
C PRO A 35 -8.05 -6.33 -1.52
N ALA A 36 -7.59 -7.43 -0.91
CA ALA A 36 -6.66 -7.41 0.22
C ALA A 36 -5.50 -8.37 -0.03
N GLY A 37 -4.32 -8.02 0.49
CA GLY A 37 -3.11 -8.83 0.42
C GLY A 37 -2.40 -8.86 1.76
N ARG A 38 -1.58 -9.88 1.96
CA ARG A 38 -0.82 -10.07 3.19
C ARG A 38 0.66 -10.26 2.86
N THR A 39 1.56 -9.68 3.64
CA THR A 39 3.02 -9.92 3.53
C THR A 39 3.59 -10.11 4.93
N GLU A 40 4.63 -10.93 5.10
CA GLU A 40 5.27 -11.13 6.40
C GLU A 40 6.76 -10.76 6.38
N GLY A 41 7.25 -10.31 7.52
CA GLY A 41 8.64 -9.91 7.73
C GLY A 41 9.10 -10.16 9.16
N ILE A 42 10.41 -10.05 9.37
CA ILE A 42 11.06 -10.21 10.67
C ILE A 42 11.79 -8.92 11.00
N CYS A 43 11.63 -8.42 12.22
CA CYS A 43 12.42 -7.29 12.71
C CYS A 43 13.85 -7.72 13.00
N LEU A 44 14.81 -7.38 12.13
CA LEU A 44 16.22 -7.76 12.32
C LEU A 44 17.02 -6.67 13.04
N THR A 45 18.26 -6.98 13.41
CA THR A 45 19.18 -6.05 14.08
C THR A 45 19.47 -4.79 13.28
N THR A 46 19.35 -4.84 11.94
CA THR A 46 19.48 -3.64 11.10
C THR A 46 18.25 -2.74 11.14
N ASP A 47 17.16 -3.20 11.73
CA ASP A 47 15.85 -2.56 11.66
C ASP A 47 15.45 -1.87 12.98
N VAL A 48 16.31 -1.95 13.99
CA VAL A 48 16.13 -1.34 15.30
C VAL A 48 16.79 0.04 15.38
N ASP A 49 16.18 0.93 16.16
CA ASP A 49 16.74 2.26 16.44
C ASP A 49 17.96 2.18 17.38
N THR A 50 18.65 3.30 17.57
CA THR A 50 19.86 3.50 18.41
C THR A 50 19.76 2.91 19.82
N LEU A 51 18.55 2.81 20.37
CA LEU A 51 18.28 2.21 21.68
C LEU A 51 18.04 0.70 21.64
N LEU A 52 18.05 0.05 20.48
CA LEU A 52 17.87 -1.39 20.23
C LEU A 52 16.58 -2.04 20.78
N TYR A 53 15.62 -1.26 21.32
CA TYR A 53 14.43 -1.81 21.97
C TYR A 53 13.26 -2.10 21.03
N HIS A 54 13.23 -1.47 19.85
CA HIS A 54 12.11 -1.58 18.93
C HIS A 54 12.51 -1.30 17.48
N MET A 55 11.67 -1.79 16.57
CA MET A 55 11.75 -1.44 15.16
C MET A 55 11.72 0.08 15.00
N ASN A 56 12.68 0.62 14.26
CA ASN A 56 12.76 2.04 13.93
C ASN A 56 11.51 2.48 13.16
N ASN A 57 10.95 3.63 13.52
CA ASN A 57 9.77 4.22 12.90
C ASN A 57 9.84 4.28 11.35
N VAL A 58 11.00 4.64 10.77
CA VAL A 58 11.15 4.70 9.30
C VAL A 58 11.04 3.34 8.63
N ARG A 59 11.31 2.26 9.37
CA ARG A 59 11.24 0.89 8.85
C ARG A 59 9.81 0.51 8.54
N TYR A 60 8.82 0.95 9.31
CA TYR A 60 7.40 0.69 9.03
C TYR A 60 7.00 1.19 7.64
N LEU A 61 7.31 2.45 7.31
CA LEU A 61 6.95 3.02 6.01
C LEU A 61 7.67 2.31 4.85
N ARG A 62 8.95 1.94 5.05
CA ARG A 62 9.69 1.14 4.07
C ARG A 62 9.05 -0.23 3.84
N GLU A 63 8.63 -0.94 4.88
CA GLU A 63 7.96 -2.23 4.72
C GLU A 63 6.59 -2.08 4.02
N VAL A 64 5.88 -0.97 4.26
CA VAL A 64 4.64 -0.66 3.54
C VAL A 64 4.88 -0.49 2.03
N ASP A 65 5.99 0.13 1.62
CA ASP A 65 6.31 0.26 0.19
C ASP A 65 6.49 -1.11 -0.48
N PHE A 66 7.17 -2.05 0.20
CA PHE A 66 7.30 -3.42 -0.30
C PHE A 66 5.97 -4.17 -0.32
N ALA A 67 5.19 -4.10 0.77
CA ALA A 67 3.88 -4.73 0.84
C ALA A 67 2.91 -4.17 -0.23
N ARG A 68 3.01 -2.87 -0.54
CA ARG A 68 2.22 -2.22 -1.59
C ARG A 68 2.65 -2.65 -2.98
N ALA A 69 3.95 -2.78 -3.24
CA ALA A 69 4.47 -3.29 -4.51
C ALA A 69 4.04 -4.75 -4.76
N ASP A 70 4.13 -5.62 -3.74
CA ASP A 70 3.64 -7.01 -3.81
C ASP A 70 2.13 -7.05 -4.07
N PHE A 71 1.36 -6.22 -3.36
CA PHE A 71 -0.08 -6.09 -3.58
C PHE A 71 -0.42 -5.67 -5.02
N TYR A 72 0.29 -4.68 -5.57
CA TYR A 72 0.11 -4.20 -6.94
C TYR A 72 0.35 -5.27 -8.00
N GLU A 73 1.38 -6.09 -7.82
CA GLU A 73 1.70 -7.17 -8.76
C GLU A 73 0.67 -8.29 -8.67
N ARG A 74 0.34 -8.76 -7.46
CA ARG A 74 -0.58 -9.90 -7.26
C ARG A 74 -2.02 -9.58 -7.62
N SER A 75 -2.49 -8.36 -7.32
CA SER A 75 -3.80 -7.89 -7.77
C SER A 75 -3.83 -7.57 -9.27
N LYS A 76 -2.69 -7.50 -9.96
CA LYS A 76 -2.57 -6.98 -11.34
C LYS A 76 -2.97 -5.50 -11.48
N LEU A 77 -3.15 -4.77 -10.37
CA LEU A 77 -3.53 -3.36 -10.37
C LEU A 77 -2.53 -2.52 -11.16
N TYR A 78 -1.23 -2.69 -10.90
CA TYR A 78 -0.21 -1.91 -11.61
C TYR A 78 -0.19 -2.22 -13.11
N LYS A 79 -0.31 -3.50 -13.47
CA LYS A 79 -0.43 -3.92 -14.88
C LYS A 79 -1.61 -3.25 -15.57
N LYS A 80 -2.75 -3.14 -14.89
CA LYS A 80 -3.98 -2.51 -15.40
C LYS A 80 -3.85 -0.99 -15.55
N ILE A 81 -3.24 -0.31 -14.59
CA ILE A 81 -2.92 1.13 -14.67
C ILE A 81 -2.01 1.37 -15.88
N ARG A 82 -0.94 0.56 -16.03
CA ARG A 82 0.02 0.68 -17.13
C ARG A 82 -0.60 0.38 -18.50
N SER A 83 -1.53 -0.58 -18.62
CA SER A 83 -2.19 -0.87 -19.89
C SER A 83 -3.05 0.29 -20.39
N LYS A 84 -3.51 1.17 -19.50
CA LYS A 84 -4.21 2.41 -19.84
C LYS A 84 -3.27 3.61 -20.06
N GLY A 85 -1.95 3.40 -20.10
CA GLY A 85 -0.95 4.47 -20.22
C GLY A 85 -0.74 5.27 -18.92
N GLY A 86 -1.35 4.84 -17.81
CA GLY A 86 -1.30 5.50 -16.52
C GLY A 86 0.00 5.27 -15.75
N ALA A 87 0.12 5.97 -14.63
CA ALA A 87 1.12 5.72 -13.61
C ALA A 87 0.50 5.94 -12.21
N VAL A 88 1.15 5.40 -11.19
CA VAL A 88 0.73 5.59 -9.79
C VAL A 88 1.88 6.19 -9.00
N VAL A 89 1.58 7.20 -8.18
CA VAL A 89 2.54 7.86 -7.31
C VAL A 89 1.99 7.96 -5.89
N GLN A 90 2.88 7.96 -4.89
CA GLN A 90 2.50 8.23 -3.51
C GLN A 90 2.08 9.70 -3.38
N GLY A 91 0.83 9.95 -3.00
CA GLY A 91 0.31 11.31 -2.76
C GLY A 91 0.53 11.76 -1.32
N SER A 92 0.01 10.99 -0.37
CA SER A 92 0.15 11.26 1.06
C SER A 92 0.20 9.95 1.85
N CYS A 93 0.79 10.00 3.04
CA CYS A 93 0.91 8.86 3.93
C CYS A 93 0.81 9.33 5.37
N THR A 94 0.03 8.64 6.19
CA THR A 94 -0.01 8.87 7.63
C THR A 94 0.06 7.55 8.36
N ILE A 95 0.88 7.49 9.41
CA ILE A 95 1.06 6.31 10.24
C ILE A 95 0.62 6.62 11.67
N ARG A 96 -0.12 5.68 12.26
CA ARG A 96 -0.48 5.67 13.68
C ARG A 96 0.18 4.48 14.35
N TYR A 97 1.06 4.75 15.31
CA TYR A 97 1.69 3.73 16.14
C TYR A 97 0.83 3.45 17.37
N ARG A 98 0.58 2.17 17.64
CA ARG A 98 -0.17 1.70 18.83
C ARG A 98 0.75 1.02 19.83
N ARG A 99 1.57 0.08 19.36
CA ARG A 99 2.58 -0.62 20.14
C ARG A 99 3.78 -0.93 19.26
N PHE A 100 4.97 -0.91 19.85
CA PHE A 100 6.19 -1.20 19.13
C PHE A 100 6.32 -2.68 18.76
N ILE A 101 6.99 -2.96 17.65
CA ILE A 101 7.45 -4.30 17.27
C ILE A 101 8.83 -4.52 17.89
N ARG A 102 8.96 -5.60 18.67
CA ARG A 102 10.22 -5.99 19.30
C ARG A 102 11.23 -6.51 18.26
N PRO A 103 12.54 -6.39 18.52
CA PRO A 103 13.56 -7.08 17.74
C PRO A 103 13.26 -8.59 17.67
N PHE A 104 13.62 -9.21 16.56
CA PHE A 104 13.44 -10.65 16.28
C PHE A 104 11.99 -11.14 16.29
N SER A 105 11.01 -10.23 16.30
CA SER A 105 9.60 -10.57 16.20
C SER A 105 9.16 -10.63 14.74
N ILE A 106 8.34 -11.63 14.43
CA ILE A 106 7.60 -11.68 13.16
C ILE A 106 6.48 -10.65 13.20
N PHE A 107 6.31 -9.93 12.11
CA PHE A 107 5.17 -9.08 11.86
C PHE A 107 4.56 -9.41 10.50
N ARG A 108 3.27 -9.13 10.39
CA ARG A 108 2.45 -9.32 9.21
C ARG A 108 1.88 -7.98 8.81
N ILE A 109 1.94 -7.65 7.53
CA ILE A 109 1.31 -6.48 6.96
C ILE A 109 0.09 -6.95 6.18
N THR A 110 -1.10 -6.49 6.57
CA THR A 110 -2.31 -6.67 5.77
C THR A 110 -2.59 -5.36 5.03
N SER A 111 -2.62 -5.42 3.71
CA SER A 111 -2.88 -4.30 2.80
C SER A 111 -4.29 -4.42 2.23
N LYS A 112 -5.09 -3.36 2.32
CA LYS A 112 -6.49 -3.35 1.83
C LYS A 112 -6.76 -2.05 1.08
N ILE A 113 -7.43 -2.12 -0.08
CA ILE A 113 -8.03 -0.92 -0.69
C ILE A 113 -9.29 -0.59 0.10
N ILE A 114 -9.34 0.59 0.70
CA ILE A 114 -10.45 1.01 1.57
C ILE A 114 -11.44 1.94 0.87
N TYR A 115 -10.98 2.67 -0.14
CA TYR A 115 -11.78 3.62 -0.92
C TYR A 115 -11.01 3.99 -2.20
N TRP A 116 -11.69 4.55 -3.21
CA TRP A 116 -11.05 5.20 -4.36
C TRP A 116 -11.98 6.28 -4.93
N ASP A 117 -11.40 7.30 -5.54
CA ASP A 117 -12.10 8.30 -6.34
C ASP A 117 -11.58 8.27 -7.79
N GLU A 118 -11.87 9.30 -8.59
CA GLU A 118 -11.41 9.40 -9.99
C GLU A 118 -9.89 9.52 -10.12
N LYS A 119 -9.22 10.10 -9.11
CA LYS A 119 -7.80 10.49 -9.15
C LYS A 119 -6.92 9.64 -8.25
N SER A 120 -7.49 8.96 -7.26
CA SER A 120 -6.75 8.35 -6.17
C SER A 120 -7.33 7.01 -5.71
N ILE A 121 -6.44 6.09 -5.36
CA ILE A 121 -6.76 4.85 -4.65
C ILE A 121 -6.27 5.00 -3.20
N PHE A 122 -7.14 4.71 -2.25
CA PHE A 122 -6.86 4.80 -0.82
C PHE A 122 -6.62 3.41 -0.24
N MET A 123 -5.50 3.23 0.45
CA MET A 123 -5.10 1.96 1.01
C MET A 123 -4.85 2.07 2.51
N GLU A 124 -5.20 1.01 3.23
CA GLU A 124 -4.84 0.80 4.62
C GLU A 124 -3.85 -0.37 4.71
N HIS A 125 -2.78 -0.17 5.48
CA HIS A 125 -1.82 -1.20 5.83
C HIS A 125 -1.77 -1.38 7.35
N ARG A 126 -2.01 -2.59 7.84
CA ARG A 126 -1.95 -2.90 9.28
C ARG A 126 -0.76 -3.79 9.57
N PHE A 127 0.07 -3.37 10.51
CA PHE A 127 1.12 -4.21 11.10
C PHE A 127 0.52 -5.02 12.24
N ILE A 128 0.51 -6.34 12.10
CA ILE A 128 -0.04 -7.28 13.06
C ILE A 128 1.10 -8.17 13.55
N THR A 129 1.21 -8.38 14.86
CA THR A 129 2.12 -9.39 15.40
C THR A 129 1.36 -10.72 15.52
N PRO A 130 1.70 -11.78 14.77
CA PRO A 130 0.93 -13.03 14.79
C PRO A 130 0.85 -13.70 16.18
N LYS A 131 1.84 -13.45 17.04
CA LYS A 131 1.90 -14.03 18.40
C LYS A 131 0.71 -13.63 19.29
N ASP A 132 0.21 -12.41 19.15
CA ASP A 132 -0.89 -11.87 19.98
C ASP A 132 -2.02 -11.25 19.14
N ASP A 133 -1.98 -11.44 17.81
CA ASP A 133 -2.87 -10.88 16.79
C ASP A 133 -3.15 -9.37 16.93
N PHE A 134 -2.23 -8.64 17.57
CA PHE A 134 -2.45 -7.24 17.88
C PHE A 134 -1.95 -6.34 16.75
N VAL A 135 -2.79 -5.39 16.33
CA VAL A 135 -2.40 -4.34 15.37
C VAL A 135 -1.46 -3.33 16.03
N ARG A 136 -0.17 -3.40 15.70
CA ARG A 136 0.93 -2.57 16.19
C ARG A 136 0.95 -1.17 15.60
N ALA A 137 0.66 -1.06 14.31
CA ALA A 137 0.59 0.20 13.58
C ALA A 137 -0.41 0.12 12.43
N ILE A 138 -0.98 1.26 12.08
CA ILE A 138 -1.88 1.41 10.92
C ILE A 138 -1.32 2.53 10.05
N VAL A 139 -1.26 2.28 8.74
CA VAL A 139 -0.78 3.24 7.75
C VAL A 139 -1.88 3.47 6.72
N LEU A 140 -2.29 4.73 6.58
CA LEU A 140 -3.17 5.18 5.51
C LEU A 140 -2.32 5.78 4.40
N CYS A 141 -2.57 5.35 3.17
CA CYS A 141 -1.85 5.83 1.99
C CYS A 141 -2.82 6.27 0.90
N GLN A 142 -2.50 7.39 0.25
CA GLN A 142 -3.17 7.88 -0.94
C GLN A 142 -2.25 7.62 -2.14
N GLN A 143 -2.74 6.86 -3.10
CA GLN A 143 -2.06 6.54 -4.35
C GLN A 143 -2.69 7.36 -5.45
N ARG A 144 -2.00 8.38 -5.94
CA ARG A 144 -2.51 9.18 -7.06
C ARG A 144 -2.28 8.45 -8.36
N VAL A 145 -3.36 8.25 -9.11
CA VAL A 145 -3.34 7.73 -10.46
C VAL A 145 -3.23 8.91 -11.41
N ILE A 146 -2.27 8.84 -12.32
CA ILE A 146 -1.97 9.91 -13.29
C ILE A 146 -2.18 9.35 -14.69
N LYS A 147 -2.73 10.16 -15.59
CA LYS A 147 -2.98 9.86 -17.01
C LYS A 147 -4.06 8.80 -17.27
N CYS A 148 -4.75 8.32 -16.24
CA CYS A 148 -5.97 7.52 -16.38
C CYS A 148 -6.90 7.73 -15.17
N ASP A 149 -8.15 7.31 -15.30
CA ASP A 149 -9.17 7.35 -14.25
C ASP A 149 -9.05 6.11 -13.35
N ALA A 150 -9.00 6.34 -12.04
CA ALA A 150 -8.92 5.27 -11.05
C ALA A 150 -10.23 4.46 -10.92
N ASN A 151 -11.41 5.05 -11.13
CA ASN A 151 -12.68 4.32 -11.17
C ASN A 151 -12.68 3.30 -12.33
N ASP A 152 -12.19 3.68 -13.51
CA ASP A 152 -12.09 2.76 -14.65
C ASP A 152 -11.14 1.59 -14.39
N VAL A 153 -9.99 1.89 -13.80
CA VAL A 153 -9.01 0.88 -13.40
C VAL A 153 -9.64 -0.09 -12.39
N MET A 154 -10.32 0.44 -11.37
CA MET A 154 -10.94 -0.36 -10.32
C MET A 154 -12.12 -1.17 -10.85
N LYS A 155 -12.93 -0.61 -11.75
CA LYS A 155 -14.04 -1.32 -12.41
C LYS A 155 -13.55 -2.50 -13.26
N GLU A 156 -12.41 -2.37 -13.94
CA GLU A 156 -11.82 -3.50 -14.68
C GLU A 156 -11.05 -4.48 -13.78
N LEU A 157 -10.64 -4.06 -12.59
CA LEU A 157 -9.97 -4.91 -11.62
C LEU A 157 -10.98 -5.77 -10.86
N MET A 158 -12.13 -5.21 -10.53
CA MET A 158 -13.25 -5.87 -9.86
C MET A 158 -14.18 -6.37 -10.95
N ASP A 159 -13.92 -7.59 -11.43
CA ASP A 159 -14.66 -8.25 -12.49
C ASP A 159 -16.18 -8.08 -12.27
N VAL A 160 -16.92 -7.71 -13.30
CA VAL A 160 -18.33 -7.26 -13.20
C VAL A 160 -19.24 -8.34 -12.57
N GLU A 161 -18.83 -9.61 -12.63
CA GLU A 161 -19.52 -10.75 -12.01
C GLU A 161 -19.38 -10.84 -10.48
N SER A 162 -18.45 -10.09 -9.88
CA SER A 162 -18.13 -10.21 -8.45
C SER A 162 -19.06 -9.41 -7.52
N GLY A 163 -19.94 -8.55 -8.08
CA GLY A 163 -20.92 -7.77 -7.30
C GLY A 163 -20.29 -6.78 -6.32
N ILE A 164 -19.02 -6.42 -6.51
CA ILE A 164 -18.28 -5.54 -5.59
C ILE A 164 -18.64 -4.09 -5.92
N GLU A 165 -19.44 -3.47 -5.06
CA GLU A 165 -19.72 -2.04 -5.14
C GLU A 165 -18.57 -1.19 -4.60
N LYS A 166 -18.48 0.05 -5.10
CA LYS A 166 -17.54 1.04 -4.59
C LYS A 166 -17.81 1.27 -3.10
N PRO A 167 -16.81 1.09 -2.20
CA PRO A 167 -16.97 1.36 -0.79
C PRO A 167 -17.43 2.78 -0.53
N GLN A 168 -18.36 2.93 0.41
CA GLN A 168 -18.63 4.23 1.00
C GLN A 168 -17.36 4.74 1.69
N VAL A 169 -17.07 6.03 1.56
CA VAL A 169 -15.86 6.61 2.18
C VAL A 169 -15.99 6.52 3.71
N PRO A 170 -15.07 5.82 4.41
CA PRO A 170 -15.11 5.81 5.87
C PRO A 170 -14.87 7.21 6.43
N MET A 171 -15.55 7.57 7.52
CA MET A 171 -15.46 8.91 8.12
C MET A 171 -14.00 9.35 8.41
N GLU A 172 -13.17 8.43 8.94
CA GLU A 172 -11.74 8.70 9.19
C GLU A 172 -11.01 9.07 7.89
N VAL A 173 -11.30 8.36 6.79
CA VAL A 173 -10.70 8.61 5.48
C VAL A 173 -11.20 9.94 4.91
N ALA A 174 -12.49 10.25 5.05
CA ALA A 174 -13.05 11.53 4.61
C ALA A 174 -12.37 12.72 5.31
N LYS A 175 -12.20 12.65 6.65
CA LYS A 175 -11.49 13.68 7.41
C LYS A 175 -10.00 13.76 7.08
N TRP A 176 -9.39 12.62 6.78
CA TRP A 176 -8.00 12.58 6.34
C TRP A 176 -7.82 13.20 4.94
N ILE A 177 -8.74 12.97 4.01
CA ILE A 177 -8.77 13.63 2.69
C ILE A 177 -8.90 15.14 2.87
N GLU A 178 -9.88 15.60 3.65
CA GLU A 178 -10.09 17.02 3.96
C GLU A 178 -8.82 17.68 4.53
N CYS A 179 -8.15 17.01 5.48
CA CYS A 179 -6.88 17.49 6.05
C CYS A 179 -5.78 17.66 4.98
N ASN A 180 -5.64 16.67 4.09
CA ASN A 180 -4.65 16.72 3.00
C ASN A 180 -4.98 17.79 1.96
N GLU A 181 -6.26 18.04 1.68
CA GLU A 181 -6.71 19.11 0.77
C GLU A 181 -6.41 20.49 1.33
N ILE A 182 -6.71 20.72 2.61
CA ILE A 182 -6.36 21.96 3.32
C ILE A 182 -4.84 22.18 3.29
N SER A 183 -4.06 21.15 3.63
CA SER A 183 -2.60 21.20 3.58
C SER A 183 -2.08 21.54 2.18
N SER A 184 -2.63 20.89 1.15
CA SER A 184 -2.28 21.18 -0.24
C SER A 184 -2.67 22.60 -0.67
N GLY A 185 -3.78 23.14 -0.18
CA GLY A 185 -4.22 24.50 -0.45
C GLY A 185 -3.27 25.53 0.16
N ASN A 186 -2.85 25.31 1.41
CA ASN A 186 -1.89 26.17 2.09
C ASN A 186 -0.54 26.24 1.35
N LEU A 187 -0.09 25.13 0.79
CA LEU A 187 1.15 25.08 -0.01
C LEU A 187 1.06 25.82 -1.35
N ARG A 188 -0.15 25.98 -1.92
CA ARG A 188 -0.36 26.72 -3.17
C ARG A 188 -0.53 28.22 -2.94
N ASN A 189 -1.16 28.58 -1.83
CA ASN A 189 -1.46 29.98 -1.48
C ASN A 189 -0.28 30.67 -0.75
N GLY A 190 0.70 29.89 -0.27
CA GLY A 190 1.91 30.39 0.39
C GLY A 190 3.13 30.57 -0.53
N CYS A 191 2.96 30.49 -1.86
CA CYS A 191 3.96 30.80 -2.87
C CYS A 191 3.60 32.06 -3.64
#